data_AF-A0A925VB16-F1
#
_entry.id   AF-A0A925VB16-F1
#
_cell.length_a   1.000
_cell.length_b   1.000
_cell.length_c   1.000
_cell.angle_alpha   90.00
_cell.angle_beta   90.00
_cell.angle_gamma   90.00
#
_symmetry.space_group_name_H-M   'P 1'
#
loop_
_entity.id
_entity.type
_entity.pdbx_description
1 polymer ?
#
loop_
_entity_poly.entity_id
_entity_poly.type
_entity_poly.pdbx_seq_one_letter_code
_entity_poly.pdbx_strand_id
1 'polypeptide(L)'
;DRVAVAVGLSPEAPGSKLERALLERLARTATGSTDPTTSVRRLRPGAGDARSICRDRRDDLVVFIGYVPRRDEPVVLAHDCRLDLPLGIRATAAVDEPGLVGALWDEHDELVRQGVKERRRLGKLSTKARVGIGASVAIIVIGTAIGLLVANALRDEKVVLKVAP
;
A
#
# COMPACT_ATOMS: atom_id res chain seq x y z
N ASP A 1 20.50 -3.43 -6.79
CA ASP A 1 19.96 -3.39 -5.41
C ASP A 1 19.13 -4.62 -5.10
N ARG A 2 18.94 -4.95 -3.81
CA ARG A 2 18.06 -6.04 -3.39
C ARG A 2 16.81 -5.46 -2.73
N VAL A 3 15.64 -5.81 -3.24
CA VAL A 3 14.34 -5.31 -2.78
C VAL A 3 13.65 -6.34 -1.89
N ALA A 4 13.26 -5.95 -0.68
CA ALA A 4 12.49 -6.79 0.22
C ALA A 4 10.99 -6.72 -0.12
N VAL A 5 10.41 -7.86 -0.51
CA VAL A 5 9.02 -7.96 -0.96
C VAL A 5 8.24 -8.86 -0.03
N ALA A 6 7.21 -8.32 0.61
CA ALA A 6 6.21 -9.10 1.32
C ALA A 6 5.04 -9.42 0.39
N VAL A 7 4.66 -10.69 0.28
CA VAL A 7 3.52 -11.12 -0.55
C VAL A 7 2.43 -11.76 0.30
N GLY A 8 1.15 -11.45 0.04
CA GLY A 8 0.05 -12.00 0.84
C GLY A 8 -1.31 -11.95 0.16
N LEU A 9 -2.33 -12.32 0.93
CA LEU A 9 -3.71 -11.98 0.63
C LEU A 9 -4.06 -10.71 1.39
N SER A 10 -4.83 -9.81 0.77
CA SER A 10 -5.35 -8.65 1.46
C SER A 10 -6.36 -9.07 2.55
N PRO A 11 -6.62 -8.23 3.56
CA PRO A 11 -7.52 -8.57 4.66
C PRO A 11 -8.95 -8.94 4.25
N GLU A 12 -9.44 -8.37 3.15
CA GLU A 12 -10.77 -8.63 2.60
C GLU A 12 -10.84 -9.91 1.75
N ALA A 13 -9.70 -10.47 1.35
CA ALA A 13 -9.67 -11.70 0.57
C ALA A 13 -9.98 -12.92 1.45
N PRO A 14 -11.01 -13.73 1.12
CA PRO A 14 -11.47 -14.84 1.97
C PRO A 14 -10.51 -16.04 2.03
N GLY A 15 -9.46 -16.06 1.19
CA GLY A 15 -8.51 -17.13 1.10
C GLY A 15 -9.01 -18.32 0.29
N SER A 16 -9.75 -18.08 -0.79
CA SER A 16 -10.25 -19.13 -1.69
C SER A 16 -9.11 -19.91 -2.36
N LYS A 17 -9.43 -21.07 -2.96
CA LYS A 17 -8.43 -21.88 -3.70
C LYS A 17 -7.80 -21.09 -4.85
N LEU A 18 -8.59 -20.26 -5.52
CA LEU A 18 -8.13 -19.38 -6.60
C LEU A 18 -7.12 -18.35 -6.07
N GLU A 19 -7.45 -17.64 -5.01
CA GLU A 19 -6.58 -16.62 -4.39
C GLU A 19 -5.26 -17.21 -3.90
N ARG A 20 -5.29 -18.39 -3.26
CA ARG A 20 -4.07 -19.07 -2.83
C ARG A 20 -3.18 -19.47 -4.01
N ALA A 21 -3.80 -19.92 -5.11
CA ALA A 21 -3.06 -20.24 -6.33
C ALA A 21 -2.44 -18.98 -6.96
N LEU A 22 -3.17 -17.86 -6.98
CA LEU A 22 -2.65 -16.56 -7.43
C LEU A 22 -1.48 -16.08 -6.57
N LEU A 23 -1.62 -16.14 -5.24
CA LEU A 23 -0.55 -15.76 -4.30
C LEU A 23 0.69 -16.64 -4.47
N GLU A 24 0.50 -17.93 -4.73
CA GLU A 24 1.59 -18.85 -4.98
C GLU A 24 2.35 -18.51 -6.27
N ARG A 25 1.65 -18.15 -7.34
CA ARG A 25 2.27 -17.67 -8.59
C ARG A 25 3.00 -16.35 -8.38
N LEU A 26 2.35 -15.39 -7.72
CA LEU A 26 2.96 -14.11 -7.35
C LEU A 26 4.25 -14.30 -6.55
N ALA A 27 4.25 -15.18 -5.55
CA ALA A 27 5.42 -15.45 -4.72
C ALA A 27 6.59 -16.02 -5.54
N ARG A 28 6.31 -16.95 -6.48
CA ARG A 28 7.31 -17.50 -7.39
C ARG A 28 7.87 -16.43 -8.33
N THR A 29 7.00 -15.66 -8.97
CA THR A 29 7.39 -14.56 -9.87
C THR A 29 8.25 -13.54 -9.14
N ALA A 30 7.84 -13.09 -7.95
CA ALA A 30 8.62 -12.18 -7.14
C ALA A 30 10.00 -12.76 -6.76
N THR A 31 10.07 -14.06 -6.47
CA THR A 31 11.33 -14.75 -6.13
C THR A 31 12.25 -14.89 -7.35
N GLY A 32 11.67 -15.07 -8.54
CA GLY A 32 12.39 -15.19 -9.80
C GLY A 32 12.84 -13.86 -10.41
N SER A 33 12.49 -12.72 -9.80
CA SER A 33 12.91 -11.40 -10.28
C SER A 33 14.43 -11.27 -10.24
N THR A 34 15.01 -10.91 -11.39
CA THR A 34 16.45 -10.69 -11.55
C THR A 34 16.81 -9.21 -11.58
N ASP A 35 15.84 -8.35 -11.91
CA ASP A 35 16.01 -6.91 -11.96
C ASP A 35 14.74 -6.18 -11.44
N PRO A 36 14.74 -5.69 -10.18
CA PRO A 36 15.78 -5.88 -9.17
C PRO A 36 15.77 -7.32 -8.61
N THR A 37 16.90 -7.75 -8.03
CA THR A 37 16.92 -8.98 -7.21
C THR A 37 16.08 -8.81 -5.95
N THR A 38 15.45 -9.88 -5.45
CA THR A 38 14.50 -9.77 -4.33
C THR A 38 14.86 -10.62 -3.10
N SER A 39 14.29 -10.25 -1.95
CA SER A 39 14.05 -11.18 -0.85
C SER A 39 12.56 -11.25 -0.61
N VAL A 40 11.96 -12.41 -0.87
CA VAL A 40 10.51 -12.58 -0.76
C VAL A 40 10.14 -13.19 0.58
N ARG A 41 9.13 -12.61 1.22
CA ARG A 41 8.54 -13.11 2.46
C ARG A 41 7.04 -13.31 2.27
N ARG A 42 6.55 -14.50 2.59
CA ARG A 42 5.12 -14.78 2.56
C ARG A 42 4.46 -14.30 3.85
N LEU A 43 3.39 -13.53 3.71
CA LEU A 43 2.55 -13.09 4.81
C LEU A 43 1.60 -14.20 5.24
N ARG A 44 1.30 -14.23 6.54
CA ARG A 44 0.26 -15.11 7.09
C ARG A 44 -1.11 -14.53 6.73
N PRO A 45 -2.15 -15.37 6.59
CA PRO A 45 -3.53 -14.88 6.52
C PRO A 45 -3.83 -13.94 7.70
N GLY A 46 -4.48 -12.81 7.44
CA GLY A 46 -4.82 -11.81 8.46
C GLY A 46 -3.62 -10.99 8.97
N ALA A 47 -2.51 -10.88 8.21
CA ALA A 47 -1.33 -10.10 8.60
C ALA A 47 -1.57 -8.58 8.75
N GLY A 48 -2.78 -8.09 8.45
CA GLY A 48 -3.13 -6.68 8.48
C GLY A 48 -3.03 -6.00 7.11
N ASP A 49 -3.29 -4.70 7.09
CA ASP A 49 -3.18 -3.89 5.88
C ASP A 49 -1.71 -3.55 5.53
N ALA A 50 -1.48 -3.07 4.31
CA ALA A 50 -0.13 -2.77 3.83
C ALA A 50 0.62 -1.78 4.73
N ARG A 51 -0.07 -0.74 5.22
CA ARG A 51 0.54 0.31 6.04
C ARG A 51 0.99 -0.20 7.40
N SER A 52 0.21 -1.07 8.04
CA SER A 52 0.61 -1.75 9.29
C SER A 52 1.87 -2.59 9.07
N ILE A 53 1.92 -3.36 7.98
CA ILE A 53 3.07 -4.22 7.65
C ILE A 53 4.32 -3.37 7.38
N CYS A 54 4.18 -2.28 6.61
CA CYS A 54 5.27 -1.35 6.31
C CYS A 54 5.79 -0.59 7.55
N ARG A 55 5.00 -0.47 8.62
CA ARG A 55 5.46 0.17 9.87
C ARG A 55 6.28 -0.78 10.73
N ASP A 56 5.86 -2.03 10.80
CA ASP A 56 6.43 -3.00 11.73
C ASP A 56 7.73 -3.62 11.21
N ARG A 57 7.97 -3.55 9.89
CA ARG A 57 9.02 -4.32 9.21
C ARG A 57 9.81 -3.49 8.21
N ARG A 58 10.87 -4.11 7.70
CA ARG A 58 11.81 -3.53 6.72
C ARG A 58 11.56 -4.07 5.32
N ASP A 59 10.30 -4.31 4.96
CA ASP A 59 9.95 -4.58 3.57
C ASP A 59 10.00 -3.25 2.79
N ASP A 60 10.38 -3.33 1.52
CA ASP A 60 10.36 -2.20 0.60
C ASP A 60 9.04 -2.17 -0.17
N LEU A 61 8.50 -3.34 -0.50
CA LEU A 61 7.19 -3.53 -1.13
C LEU A 61 6.31 -4.49 -0.34
N VAL A 62 5.01 -4.21 -0.28
CA VAL A 62 3.97 -5.16 0.10
C VAL A 62 3.06 -5.37 -1.09
N VAL A 63 2.90 -6.61 -1.54
CA VAL A 63 2.08 -6.98 -2.69
C VAL A 63 1.01 -7.99 -2.29
N PHE A 64 -0.24 -7.64 -2.50
CA PHE A 64 -1.39 -8.45 -2.17
C PHE A 64 -2.13 -8.94 -3.41
N ILE A 65 -2.71 -10.13 -3.29
CA ILE A 65 -3.90 -10.49 -4.06
C ILE A 65 -5.11 -10.01 -3.25
N GLY A 66 -5.95 -9.18 -3.84
CA GLY A 66 -7.06 -8.56 -3.14
C GLY A 66 -8.17 -8.09 -4.06
N TYR A 67 -9.05 -7.25 -3.55
CA TYR A 67 -10.23 -6.78 -4.26
C TYR A 67 -10.34 -5.26 -4.18
N VAL A 68 -10.96 -4.66 -5.19
CA VAL A 68 -11.27 -3.23 -5.20
C VAL A 68 -12.77 -3.04 -5.43
N PRO A 69 -13.37 -1.96 -4.91
CA PRO A 69 -14.79 -1.71 -5.10
C PRO A 69 -15.17 -1.73 -6.59
N ARG A 70 -16.33 -2.34 -6.90
CA ARG A 70 -16.88 -2.45 -8.26
C ARG A 70 -16.09 -3.36 -9.22
N ARG A 71 -15.30 -4.29 -8.68
CA ARG A 71 -14.73 -5.42 -9.43
C ARG A 71 -14.97 -6.72 -8.69
N ASP A 72 -15.48 -7.72 -9.42
CA ASP A 72 -15.72 -9.06 -8.87
C ASP A 72 -14.48 -9.95 -8.94
N GLU A 73 -13.55 -9.63 -9.84
CA GLU A 73 -12.30 -10.36 -10.00
C GLU A 73 -11.21 -9.83 -9.06
N PRO A 74 -10.35 -10.72 -8.52
CA PRO A 74 -9.21 -10.29 -7.74
C PRO A 74 -8.22 -9.49 -8.59
N VAL A 75 -7.42 -8.66 -7.92
CA VAL A 75 -6.39 -7.80 -8.51
C VAL A 75 -5.09 -7.91 -7.71
N VAL A 76 -3.99 -7.47 -8.31
CA VAL A 76 -2.70 -7.28 -7.65
C VAL A 76 -2.65 -5.85 -7.11
N LEU A 77 -2.58 -5.74 -5.79
CA LEU A 77 -2.46 -4.48 -5.05
C LEU A 77 -1.03 -4.36 -4.52
N ALA A 78 -0.34 -3.28 -4.84
CA ALA A 78 1.02 -3.06 -4.35
C ALA A 78 1.08 -1.78 -3.51
N HIS A 79 1.93 -1.80 -2.49
CA HIS A 79 2.20 -0.68 -1.62
C HIS A 79 3.70 -0.53 -1.45
N ASP A 80 4.17 0.69 -1.63
CA ASP A 80 5.55 1.08 -1.42
C ASP A 80 5.76 1.48 0.04
N CYS A 81 6.54 0.69 0.76
CA CYS A 81 6.83 0.95 2.17
C CYS A 81 7.88 2.06 2.37
N ARG A 82 8.70 2.35 1.36
CA ARG A 82 9.67 3.47 1.40
C ARG A 82 8.96 4.80 1.23
N LEU A 83 7.94 4.87 0.38
CA LEU A 83 7.14 6.09 0.18
C LEU A 83 5.90 6.15 1.09
N ASP A 84 5.50 5.02 1.69
CA ASP A 84 4.22 4.83 2.40
C ASP A 84 3.00 5.17 1.52
N LEU A 85 3.02 4.71 0.27
CA LEU A 85 2.00 4.99 -0.74
C LEU A 85 1.54 3.72 -1.47
N PRO A 86 0.26 3.64 -1.86
CA PRO A 86 -0.18 2.61 -2.79
C PRO A 86 0.41 2.87 -4.19
N LEU A 87 0.76 1.79 -4.89
CA LEU A 87 1.15 1.80 -6.29
C LEU A 87 -0.03 1.38 -7.17
N GLY A 88 0.14 1.45 -8.49
CA GLY A 88 -0.88 1.12 -9.48
C GLY A 88 -1.50 -0.27 -9.30
N ILE A 89 -2.83 -0.34 -9.44
CA ILE A 89 -3.58 -1.60 -9.39
C ILE A 89 -3.35 -2.36 -10.70
N ARG A 90 -3.00 -3.65 -10.61
CA ARG A 90 -2.72 -4.50 -11.77
C ARG A 90 -3.71 -5.67 -11.82
N ALA A 91 -4.00 -6.15 -13.04
CA ALA A 91 -4.85 -7.34 -13.22
C ALA A 91 -4.14 -8.60 -12.69
N THR A 92 -4.89 -9.66 -12.40
CA THR A 92 -4.31 -10.92 -11.88
C THR A 92 -3.38 -11.62 -12.85
N ALA A 93 -3.48 -11.38 -14.15
CA ALA A 93 -2.50 -11.87 -15.13
C ALA A 93 -1.06 -11.40 -14.79
N ALA A 94 -0.92 -10.25 -14.11
CA ALA A 94 0.38 -9.70 -13.73
C ALA A 94 1.15 -10.61 -12.76
N VAL A 95 0.50 -11.55 -12.05
CA VAL A 95 1.20 -12.46 -11.12
C VAL A 95 2.17 -13.40 -11.83
N ASP A 96 2.01 -13.60 -13.14
CA ASP A 96 2.82 -14.48 -13.97
C ASP A 96 3.83 -13.70 -14.83
N GLU A 97 3.86 -12.37 -14.73
CA GLU A 97 4.74 -11.50 -15.49
C GLU A 97 6.15 -11.42 -14.84
N PRO A 98 7.22 -11.91 -15.49
CA PRO A 98 8.55 -11.91 -14.91
C PRO A 98 9.07 -10.51 -14.51
N GLY A 99 8.62 -9.48 -15.23
CA GLY A 99 8.95 -8.08 -14.98
C GLY A 99 8.10 -7.38 -13.92
N LEU A 100 7.19 -8.07 -13.21
CA LEU A 100 6.26 -7.44 -12.27
C LEU A 100 6.99 -6.60 -11.20
N VAL A 101 8.03 -7.15 -10.57
CA VAL A 101 8.75 -6.44 -9.50
C VAL A 101 9.55 -5.28 -10.07
N GLY A 102 10.19 -5.46 -11.23
CA GLY A 102 10.86 -4.38 -11.95
C GLY A 102 9.91 -3.22 -12.23
N ALA A 103 8.75 -3.51 -12.82
CA ALA A 103 7.73 -2.48 -13.12
C ALA A 103 7.17 -1.78 -11.88
N LEU A 104 7.12 -2.46 -10.72
CA LEU A 104 6.73 -1.84 -9.44
C LEU A 104 7.85 -0.94 -8.90
N TRP A 105 9.11 -1.34 -9.10
CA TRP A 105 10.26 -0.56 -8.66
C TRP A 105 10.54 0.65 -9.56
N ASP A 106 10.29 0.53 -10.87
CA ASP A 106 10.31 1.66 -11.80
C ASP A 106 9.27 2.72 -11.42
N GLU A 107 8.10 2.29 -10.94
CA GLU A 107 7.06 3.19 -10.42
C GLU A 107 7.52 3.92 -9.15
N HIS A 108 8.21 3.22 -8.24
CA HIS A 108 8.90 3.83 -7.09
C HIS A 108 9.92 4.88 -7.54
N ASP A 109 10.81 4.54 -8.46
CA ASP A 109 11.87 5.42 -8.94
C ASP A 109 11.31 6.65 -9.68
N GLU A 110 10.22 6.49 -10.44
CA GLU A 110 9.49 7.61 -11.04
C GLU A 110 8.91 8.55 -9.98
N LEU A 111 8.24 8.02 -8.95
CA LEU A 111 7.70 8.84 -7.86
C LEU A 111 8.81 9.60 -7.11
N VAL A 112 9.95 8.95 -6.87
CA VAL A 112 11.12 9.60 -6.26
C VAL A 112 11.67 10.70 -7.18
N ARG A 113 11.77 10.47 -8.49
CA ARG A 113 12.16 11.50 -9.48
C ARG A 113 11.19 12.68 -9.51
N GLN A 114 9.91 12.45 -9.27
CA GLN A 114 8.88 13.49 -9.14
C GLN A 114 8.93 14.23 -7.79
N GLY A 115 9.86 13.86 -6.90
CA GLY A 115 10.09 14.55 -5.63
C GLY A 115 9.32 13.97 -4.44
N VAL A 116 8.67 12.80 -4.60
CA VAL A 116 8.11 12.08 -3.45
C VAL A 116 9.26 11.64 -2.55
N LYS A 117 9.26 12.11 -1.31
CA LYS A 117 10.34 11.82 -0.37
C LYS A 117 10.13 10.47 0.29
N GLU A 118 11.20 9.68 0.32
CA GLU A 118 11.23 8.48 1.13
C GLU A 118 10.99 8.80 2.61
N ARG A 119 10.14 7.98 3.22
CA ARG A 119 9.92 7.95 4.65
C ARG A 119 11.25 7.70 5.33
N ARG A 120 11.61 8.57 6.28
CA ARG A 120 12.73 8.32 7.19
C ARG A 120 12.46 7.03 7.94
N ARG A 121 13.15 5.95 7.57
CA ARG A 121 13.22 4.73 8.37
C ARG A 121 13.88 5.14 9.67
N LEU A 122 13.09 5.35 10.71
CA LEU A 122 13.56 5.48 12.09
C LEU A 122 14.20 4.13 12.45
N GLY A 123 15.41 3.90 11.96
CA GLY A 123 16.25 2.79 12.39
C GLY A 123 16.29 2.88 13.89
N LYS A 124 15.90 1.78 14.56
CA LYS A 124 15.81 1.62 16.03
C LYS A 124 16.52 2.76 16.73
N LEU A 125 15.76 3.78 17.15
CA LEU A 125 16.29 4.86 17.96
C LEU A 125 17.06 4.20 19.08
N SER A 126 18.39 4.34 19.07
CA SER A 126 19.24 3.94 20.18
C SER A 126 18.59 4.52 21.44
N THR A 127 18.49 3.71 22.49
CA THR A 127 17.73 4.00 23.72
C THR A 127 18.05 5.39 24.31
N LYS A 128 19.18 5.99 23.92
CA LYS A 128 19.62 7.35 24.29
C LYS A 128 18.89 8.52 23.62
N ALA A 129 18.06 8.32 22.59
CA ALA A 129 17.37 9.40 21.86
C ALA A 129 15.88 9.56 22.20
N ARG A 130 15.41 8.99 23.32
CA ARG A 130 13.99 9.06 23.76
C ARG A 130 13.56 10.38 24.42
N VAL A 131 14.45 11.36 24.54
CA VAL A 131 14.10 12.64 25.17
C VAL A 131 14.14 13.75 24.11
N GLY A 132 12.95 14.18 23.72
CA GLY A 132 12.74 15.47 23.06
C GLY A 132 12.49 15.40 21.57
N ILE A 133 11.24 15.19 21.16
CA ILE A 133 10.73 15.83 19.95
C ILE A 133 9.34 16.38 20.24
N GLY A 134 9.31 17.69 20.49
CA GLY A 134 8.11 18.51 20.44
C GLY A 134 7.55 18.58 19.02
N ALA A 135 6.25 18.84 18.95
CA ALA A 135 5.41 18.87 17.75
C ALA A 135 6.09 19.51 16.53
N SER A 136 6.03 18.81 15.39
CA SER A 136 6.33 19.39 14.08
C SER A 136 5.06 19.31 13.24
N VAL A 137 4.35 20.43 13.16
CA VAL A 137 3.21 20.65 12.25
C VAL A 137 3.80 20.84 10.85
N ALA A 138 3.46 19.95 9.91
CA ALA A 138 3.81 20.13 8.51
C ALA A 138 2.72 20.97 7.81
N ILE A 139 3.09 22.15 7.33
CA ILE A 139 2.25 22.99 6.47
C ILE A 139 2.31 22.41 5.06
N ILE A 140 1.17 21.92 4.57
CA ILE A 140 0.97 21.50 3.18
C ILE A 140 0.75 22.76 2.35
N VAL A 141 1.68 23.10 1.47
CA VAL A 141 1.44 24.11 0.42
C VAL A 141 0.85 23.39 -0.78
N ILE A 142 -0.43 23.65 -1.02
CA ILE A 142 -1.21 23.14 -2.16
C ILE A 142 -0.78 23.92 -3.41
N GLY A 143 -0.33 23.21 -4.45
CA GLY A 143 -0.28 23.73 -5.81
C GLY A 143 -1.47 23.20 -6.61
N THR A 144 -2.54 23.99 -6.72
CA THR A 144 -3.75 23.68 -7.49
C THR A 144 -3.55 23.85 -9.00
N ALA A 145 -4.14 22.95 -9.80
CA ALA A 145 -4.90 23.31 -11.00
C ALA A 145 -5.94 22.23 -11.43
N ILE A 146 -7.18 22.43 -10.97
CA ILE A 146 -8.52 22.30 -11.62
C ILE A 146 -9.04 20.93 -12.12
N GLY A 147 -10.18 20.55 -11.53
CA GLY A 147 -11.26 19.77 -12.14
C GLY A 147 -12.45 19.60 -11.18
N LEU A 148 -13.41 20.53 -11.22
CA LEU A 148 -14.63 20.56 -10.38
C LEU A 148 -15.40 19.23 -10.39
N LEU A 149 -15.85 18.78 -9.21
CA LEU A 149 -17.24 18.35 -9.02
C LEU A 149 -17.65 18.62 -7.56
N VAL A 150 -18.57 19.57 -7.44
CA VAL A 150 -19.10 20.11 -6.19
C VAL A 150 -20.00 19.10 -5.50
N ALA A 151 -19.81 19.04 -4.19
CA ALA A 151 -20.64 18.52 -3.12
C ALA A 151 -22.17 18.59 -3.34
N ASN A 152 -22.85 17.56 -2.86
CA ASN A 152 -24.11 17.68 -2.12
C ASN A 152 -24.09 16.59 -1.03
N ALA A 153 -23.73 16.96 0.20
CA ALA A 153 -24.63 17.44 1.25
C ALA A 153 -25.09 16.29 2.17
N LEU A 154 -24.20 15.89 3.08
CA LEU A 154 -24.58 15.42 4.40
C LEU A 154 -24.59 16.65 5.31
N ARG A 155 -25.78 17.13 5.71
CA ARG A 155 -26.05 17.74 7.02
C ARG A 155 -27.48 18.27 7.05
N ASP A 156 -28.35 17.50 7.69
CA ASP A 156 -29.38 18.02 8.59
C ASP A 156 -29.78 16.91 9.57
N GLU A 157 -28.89 16.61 10.51
CA GLU A 157 -29.32 16.12 11.83
C GLU A 157 -29.65 17.37 12.65
N LYS A 158 -30.91 17.79 12.58
CA LYS A 158 -31.53 18.66 13.58
C LYS A 158 -32.69 17.91 14.21
N VAL A 159 -32.37 17.25 15.33
CA VAL A 159 -33.35 16.80 16.31
C VAL A 159 -33.95 18.06 16.95
N VAL A 160 -35.21 18.34 16.68
CA VAL A 160 -36.06 19.16 17.55
C VAL A 160 -37.34 18.38 17.81
N LEU A 161 -37.39 17.75 18.99
CA LEU A 161 -38.62 17.41 19.68
C LEU A 161 -39.37 18.72 19.99
N LYS A 162 -40.61 18.87 19.49
CA LYS A 162 -41.69 19.61 20.17
C LYS A 162 -43.07 19.29 19.56
N VAL A 163 -43.78 18.42 20.28
CA VAL A 163 -45.20 18.34 20.66
C VAL A 163 -46.25 19.14 19.84
N ALA A 164 -47.33 18.42 19.51
CA ALA A 164 -48.55 18.84 18.81
C ALA A 164 -49.45 19.82 19.58
N PRO A 165 -50.53 20.28 18.92
CA PRO A 165 -51.90 20.13 19.42
C PRO A 165 -52.66 19.00 18.71
#